data_AF-A0A0C3GNC0-F1
#
_entry.id   AF-A0A0C3GNC0-F1
#
_cell.length_a   1.000
_cell.length_b   1.000
_cell.length_c   1.000
_cell.angle_alpha   90.00
_cell.angle_beta   90.00
_cell.angle_gamma   90.00
#
_symmetry.space_group_name_H-M   'P 1'
#
loop_
_entity.id
_entity.type
_entity.pdbx_description
1 polymer ?
#
loop_
_entity_poly.entity_id
_entity_poly.type
_entity_poly.pdbx_seq_one_letter_code
_entity_poly.pdbx_strand_id
1 'polypeptide(L)'
;LTMLFAIAALFVGAGLTSAQSISTGCKTTLLNLVASPDAACLDPSALISLATQSSNTSIISPVNNWLQGLCPLAPCTNSSLSAIVTNVTSGCSSDLSSLGLTTSNPSDIVSAVQAAYPTVRQVICLKE
;
A
#
# COMPACT_ATOMS: atom_id res chain seq x y z
N LEU A 1 -16.19 7.82 -7.46
CA LEU A 1 -16.00 6.65 -8.34
C LEU A 1 -14.56 6.55 -8.85
N THR A 2 -13.98 7.62 -9.41
CA THR A 2 -12.59 7.70 -9.92
C THR A 2 -11.52 7.40 -8.88
N MET A 3 -11.75 7.77 -7.62
CA MET A 3 -10.79 7.61 -6.51
C MET A 3 -10.64 6.14 -6.06
N LEU A 4 -11.70 5.34 -6.15
CA LEU A 4 -11.68 3.89 -5.88
C LEU A 4 -10.85 3.13 -6.92
N PHE A 5 -10.91 3.55 -8.19
CA PHE A 5 -10.09 2.98 -9.26
C PHE A 5 -8.60 3.30 -9.11
N ALA A 6 -8.26 4.48 -8.59
CA ALA A 6 -6.87 4.88 -8.39
C ALA A 6 -6.20 4.12 -7.22
N ILE A 7 -6.95 3.78 -6.16
CA ILE A 7 -6.45 2.91 -5.09
C ILE A 7 -6.24 1.48 -5.61
N ALA A 8 -7.14 0.97 -6.45
CA ALA A 8 -6.98 -0.35 -7.09
C ALA A 8 -5.77 -0.42 -8.04
N ALA A 9 -5.43 0.69 -8.71
CA ALA A 9 -4.28 0.81 -9.59
C ALA A 9 -2.92 0.74 -8.86
N LEU A 10 -2.90 0.92 -7.53
CA LEU A 10 -1.69 0.67 -6.72
C LEU A 10 -1.44 -0.84 -6.50
N PHE A 11 -2.48 -1.68 -6.56
CA PHE A 11 -2.38 -3.12 -6.33
C PHE A 11 -2.25 -3.92 -7.64
N VAL A 12 -2.81 -3.39 -8.75
CA VAL A 12 -2.69 -3.98 -10.08
C VAL A 12 -1.66 -3.15 -10.83
N GLY A 13 -0.43 -3.67 -10.98
CA GLY A 13 0.79 -2.96 -11.40
C GLY A 13 0.80 -2.18 -12.74
N ALA A 14 -0.33 -1.85 -13.33
CA ALA A 14 -0.49 -0.95 -14.47
C ALA A 14 -0.27 0.54 -14.13
N GLY A 15 -0.25 0.93 -12.85
CA GLY A 15 0.00 2.31 -12.39
C GLY A 15 1.47 2.63 -12.03
N LEU A 16 2.39 1.68 -12.17
CA LEU A 16 3.75 1.80 -11.64
C LEU A 16 4.69 2.68 -12.48
N THR A 17 4.27 3.14 -13.67
CA THR A 17 5.04 4.14 -14.43
C THR A 17 5.17 5.45 -13.65
N SER A 18 4.21 5.75 -12.76
CA SER A 18 4.22 6.91 -11.87
C SER A 18 4.91 6.68 -10.52
N ALA A 19 5.25 5.43 -10.16
CA ALA A 19 5.97 5.12 -8.92
C ALA A 19 7.47 5.50 -8.98
N GLN A 20 7.99 5.87 -10.15
CA GLN A 20 9.41 6.17 -10.35
C GLN A 20 9.88 7.45 -9.66
N SER A 21 8.97 8.28 -9.15
CA SER A 21 9.28 9.57 -8.52
C SER A 21 8.63 9.78 -7.16
N ILE A 22 8.42 8.71 -6.38
CA ILE A 22 8.03 8.89 -4.97
C ILE A 22 9.13 9.69 -4.25
N SER A 23 8.74 10.78 -3.61
CA SER A 23 9.62 11.71 -2.93
C SER A 23 10.43 11.01 -1.82
N THR A 24 11.59 11.60 -1.48
CA THR A 24 12.40 11.12 -0.34
C THR A 24 11.60 11.15 0.97
N GLY A 25 10.66 12.09 1.11
CA GLY A 25 9.76 12.18 2.26
C GLY A 25 8.86 10.95 2.37
N CYS A 26 8.12 10.62 1.30
CA CYS A 26 7.26 9.44 1.30
C CYS A 26 8.05 8.14 1.41
N LYS A 27 9.23 8.03 0.79
CA LYS A 27 10.13 6.88 1.00
C LYS A 27 10.48 6.70 2.47
N THR A 28 10.81 7.78 3.17
CA THR A 28 11.13 7.74 4.61
C THR A 28 9.91 7.31 5.42
N THR A 29 8.72 7.82 5.10
CA THR A 29 7.45 7.40 5.72
C THR A 29 7.21 5.91 5.54
N LEU A 30 7.38 5.39 4.32
CA LEU A 30 7.21 3.97 4.03
C LEU A 30 8.24 3.10 4.74
N LEU A 31 9.51 3.54 4.83
CA LEU A 31 10.54 2.82 5.59
C LEU A 31 10.23 2.80 7.10
N ASN A 32 9.73 3.90 7.65
CA ASN A 32 9.28 3.95 9.05
C ASN A 32 8.06 3.06 9.29
N LEU A 33 7.16 2.96 8.30
CA LEU A 33 6.02 2.07 8.36
C LEU A 33 6.45 0.59 8.42
N VAL A 34 7.52 0.22 7.69
CA VAL A 34 8.05 -1.15 7.74
C VAL A 34 8.52 -1.54 9.15
N ALA A 35 9.07 -0.58 9.90
CA ALA A 35 9.46 -0.78 11.28
C ALA A 35 8.29 -0.67 12.28
N SER A 36 7.08 -0.29 11.82
CA SER A 36 5.92 -0.10 12.70
C SER A 36 5.25 -1.43 13.05
N PRO A 37 4.92 -1.66 14.33
CA PRO A 37 4.14 -2.84 14.73
C PRO A 37 2.75 -2.87 14.09
N ASP A 38 2.18 -1.71 13.75
CA ASP A 38 0.88 -1.62 13.08
C ASP A 38 0.89 -2.22 11.66
N ALA A 39 2.07 -2.27 11.04
CA ALA A 39 2.24 -2.79 9.68
C ALA A 39 2.59 -4.28 9.64
N ALA A 40 2.85 -4.93 10.79
CA ALA A 40 3.30 -6.33 10.83
C ALA A 40 2.35 -7.30 10.11
N CYS A 41 1.05 -7.02 10.13
CA CYS A 41 0.01 -7.81 9.44
C CYS A 41 0.06 -7.72 7.90
N LEU A 42 0.91 -6.85 7.35
CA LEU A 42 1.13 -6.66 5.92
C LEU A 42 2.42 -7.30 5.41
N ASP A 43 3.22 -7.97 6.25
CA ASP A 43 4.57 -8.44 5.90
C ASP A 43 5.42 -7.36 5.17
N PRO A 44 5.67 -6.21 5.82
CA PRO A 44 6.22 -5.03 5.14
C PRO A 44 7.69 -5.21 4.75
N SER A 45 8.38 -6.18 5.36
CA SER A 45 9.77 -6.56 5.05
C SER A 45 9.95 -6.99 3.59
N ALA A 46 8.99 -7.75 3.05
CA ALA A 46 9.02 -8.20 1.66
C ALA A 46 8.69 -7.08 0.65
N LEU A 47 8.13 -5.95 1.12
CA LEU A 47 7.85 -4.77 0.30
C LEU A 47 9.07 -3.84 0.16
N ILE A 48 10.10 -3.98 0.99
CA ILE A 48 11.34 -3.18 0.88
C ILE A 48 11.95 -3.35 -0.51
N SER A 49 11.99 -4.59 -1.03
CA SER A 49 12.53 -4.88 -2.35
C SER A 49 11.80 -4.16 -3.48
N LEU A 50 10.50 -3.87 -3.31
CA LEU A 50 9.72 -3.08 -4.26
C LEU A 50 10.06 -1.59 -4.18
N ALA A 51 10.33 -1.08 -2.98
CA ALA A 51 10.71 0.32 -2.76
C ALA A 51 12.13 0.66 -3.26
N THR A 52 13.03 -0.33 -3.32
CA THR A 52 14.43 -0.15 -3.72
C THR A 52 14.74 -0.58 -5.15
N GLN A 53 13.77 -1.13 -5.88
CA GLN A 53 13.98 -1.61 -7.24
C GLN A 53 14.07 -0.47 -8.25
N SER A 54 14.94 -0.63 -9.24
CA SER A 54 15.06 0.29 -10.37
C SER A 54 13.90 0.09 -11.34
N SER A 55 13.55 1.15 -12.05
CA SER A 55 12.32 1.30 -12.83
C SER A 55 12.12 0.37 -14.04
N ASN A 56 13.04 -0.57 -14.28
CA ASN A 56 13.07 -1.48 -15.42
C ASN A 56 13.11 -2.97 -15.03
N THR A 57 12.96 -3.30 -13.75
CA THR A 57 12.93 -4.70 -13.27
C THR A 57 11.50 -5.20 -13.09
N SER A 58 11.27 -6.48 -13.38
CA SER A 58 9.96 -7.09 -13.18
C SER A 58 9.59 -7.12 -11.70
N ILE A 59 8.44 -6.53 -11.37
CA ILE A 59 7.89 -6.52 -10.00
C ILE A 59 7.17 -7.83 -9.64
N ILE A 60 6.98 -8.75 -10.59
CA ILE A 60 6.19 -9.97 -10.39
C ILE A 60 6.79 -10.85 -9.28
N SER A 61 8.10 -11.11 -9.34
CA SER A 61 8.76 -11.96 -8.34
C SER A 61 8.73 -11.35 -6.92
N PRO A 62 9.07 -10.06 -6.74
CA PRO A 62 8.91 -9.38 -5.45
C PRO A 62 7.48 -9.42 -4.90
N VAL A 63 6.46 -9.19 -5.75
CA VAL A 63 5.05 -9.26 -5.35
C VAL A 63 4.68 -10.68 -4.93
N ASN A 64 5.09 -11.70 -5.69
CA ASN A 64 4.82 -13.10 -5.34
C ASN A 64 5.48 -13.51 -4.01
N ASN A 65 6.68 -13.00 -3.73
CA ASN A 65 7.36 -13.26 -2.45
C ASN A 65 6.62 -12.57 -1.29
N TRP A 66 6.17 -11.33 -1.49
CA TRP A 66 5.35 -10.64 -0.52
C TRP A 66 4.02 -11.35 -0.24
N LEU A 67 3.32 -11.82 -1.28
CA LEU A 67 2.07 -12.58 -1.11
C LEU A 67 2.29 -13.89 -0.32
N GLN A 68 3.40 -14.59 -0.55
CA GLN A 68 3.75 -15.80 0.22
C GLN A 68 3.95 -15.53 1.71
N GLY A 69 4.48 -14.36 2.09
CA GLY A 69 4.63 -13.96 3.48
C GLY A 69 3.35 -13.35 4.08
N LEU A 70 2.61 -12.56 3.31
CA LEU A 70 1.37 -11.89 3.74
C LEU A 70 0.23 -12.88 4.01
N CYS A 71 -0.05 -13.77 3.05
CA CYS A 71 -1.27 -14.58 3.04
C CYS A 71 -1.40 -15.59 4.20
N PRO A 72 -0.32 -16.17 4.78
CA PRO A 72 -0.44 -16.97 5.99
C PRO A 72 -0.66 -16.15 7.27
N LEU A 73 -0.43 -14.83 7.27
CA LEU A 73 -0.61 -13.99 8.46
C LEU A 73 -2.10 -13.81 8.81
N ALA A 74 -2.34 -13.40 10.05
CA ALA A 74 -3.65 -12.88 10.45
C ALA A 74 -3.97 -11.57 9.69
N PRO A 75 -5.25 -11.31 9.36
CA PRO A 75 -5.66 -10.05 8.75
C PRO A 75 -5.37 -8.86 9.67
N CYS A 76 -5.05 -7.71 9.06
CA CYS A 76 -4.92 -6.46 9.78
C CYS A 76 -6.23 -6.06 10.46
N THR A 77 -6.13 -5.55 11.68
CA THR A 77 -7.29 -4.98 12.39
C THR A 77 -7.65 -3.61 11.82
N ASN A 78 -8.88 -3.14 12.04
CA ASN A 78 -9.28 -1.78 11.67
C ASN A 78 -8.39 -0.71 12.30
N SER A 79 -7.92 -0.92 13.53
CA SER A 79 -7.00 0.00 14.21
C SER A 79 -5.66 0.07 13.47
N SER A 80 -5.08 -1.08 13.13
CA SER A 80 -3.84 -1.17 12.35
C SER A 80 -3.99 -0.50 10.97
N LEU A 81 -5.08 -0.80 10.24
CA LEU A 81 -5.36 -0.19 8.94
C LEU A 81 -5.51 1.33 9.04
N SER A 82 -6.18 1.83 10.08
CA SER A 82 -6.33 3.26 10.32
C SER A 82 -4.97 3.94 10.55
N ALA A 83 -4.12 3.34 11.39
CA ALA A 83 -2.78 3.84 11.67
C ALA A 83 -1.89 3.86 10.41
N ILE A 84 -1.89 2.76 9.65
CA ILE A 84 -1.16 2.63 8.38
C ILE A 84 -1.61 3.72 7.39
N VAL A 85 -2.92 3.81 7.13
CA VAL A 85 -3.47 4.76 6.15
C VAL A 85 -3.22 6.20 6.57
N THR A 86 -3.34 6.53 7.86
CA THR A 86 -3.07 7.88 8.37
C THR A 86 -1.61 8.25 8.19
N ASN A 87 -0.69 7.34 8.51
CA ASN A 87 0.75 7.58 8.39
C ASN A 87 1.17 7.78 6.93
N VAL A 88 0.70 6.90 6.03
CA VAL A 88 0.95 7.01 4.58
C VAL A 88 0.33 8.28 4.01
N THR A 89 -0.93 8.57 4.32
CA THR A 89 -1.63 9.73 3.76
C THR A 89 -0.99 11.04 4.24
N SER A 90 -0.51 11.09 5.47
CA SER A 90 0.20 12.26 6.00
C SER A 90 1.59 12.41 5.37
N GLY A 91 2.41 11.35 5.41
CA GLY A 91 3.81 11.40 5.00
C GLY A 91 4.03 11.35 3.48
N CYS A 92 3.06 10.86 2.72
CA CYS A 92 3.07 10.83 1.26
C CYS A 92 2.09 11.81 0.63
N SER A 93 1.57 12.78 1.37
CA SER A 93 0.52 13.70 0.89
C SER A 93 0.86 14.40 -0.43
N SER A 94 2.09 14.88 -0.61
CA SER A 94 2.54 15.50 -1.87
C SER A 94 2.60 14.51 -3.03
N ASP A 95 3.04 13.28 -2.78
CA ASP A 95 3.09 12.21 -3.78
C ASP A 95 1.70 11.72 -4.15
N LEU A 96 0.82 11.53 -3.18
CA LEU A 96 -0.58 11.19 -3.41
C LEU A 96 -1.27 12.30 -4.20
N SER A 97 -0.99 13.57 -3.89
CA SER A 97 -1.53 14.70 -4.64
C SER A 97 -1.07 14.71 -6.11
N SER A 98 0.19 14.35 -6.38
CA SER A 98 0.72 14.28 -7.75
C SER A 98 0.10 13.13 -8.56
N LEU A 99 -0.39 12.09 -7.89
CA LEU A 99 -1.16 10.98 -8.47
C LEU A 99 -2.66 11.29 -8.62
N GLY A 100 -3.11 12.50 -8.27
CA GLY A 100 -4.53 12.86 -8.24
C GLY A 100 -5.31 12.20 -7.09
N LEU A 101 -4.60 11.58 -6.14
CA LEU A 101 -5.14 10.98 -4.92
C LEU A 101 -5.23 12.03 -3.81
N THR A 102 -5.96 13.11 -4.07
CA THR A 102 -6.26 14.12 -3.05
C THR A 102 -7.57 13.78 -2.36
N THR A 103 -7.56 13.64 -1.03
CA THR A 103 -8.79 13.61 -0.23
C THR A 103 -8.97 14.90 0.54
N SER A 104 -10.21 15.39 0.62
CA SER A 104 -10.58 16.47 1.53
C SER A 104 -10.62 16.00 3.00
N ASN A 105 -10.77 14.68 3.22
CA ASN A 105 -10.85 14.08 4.54
C ASN A 105 -10.11 12.73 4.58
N PRO A 106 -8.99 12.61 5.34
CA PRO A 106 -8.27 11.35 5.53
C PRO A 106 -9.13 10.21 6.07
N SER A 107 -10.18 10.53 6.84
CA SER A 107 -11.10 9.56 7.44
C SER A 107 -11.91 8.79 6.39
N ASP A 108 -12.16 9.40 5.23
CA ASP A 108 -12.87 8.77 4.12
C ASP A 108 -12.00 7.69 3.48
N ILE A 109 -10.68 7.92 3.39
CA ILE A 109 -9.72 6.92 2.91
C ILE A 109 -9.63 5.76 3.89
N VAL A 110 -9.54 6.05 5.20
CA VAL A 110 -9.52 5.00 6.23
C VAL A 110 -10.75 4.10 6.12
N SER A 111 -11.93 4.71 6.02
CA SER A 111 -13.21 3.98 5.91
C SER A 111 -13.26 3.13 4.63
N ALA A 112 -12.83 3.69 3.51
CA ALA A 112 -12.77 2.97 2.23
C ALA A 112 -11.79 1.79 2.27
N VAL A 113 -10.60 1.97 2.86
CA VAL A 113 -9.60 0.91 3.02
C VAL A 113 -10.11 -0.19 3.93
N GLN A 114 -10.70 0.15 5.08
CA GLN A 114 -11.26 -0.84 6.00
C GLN A 114 -12.38 -1.66 5.35
N ALA A 115 -13.23 -1.02 4.53
CA ALA A 115 -14.31 -1.71 3.81
C ALA A 115 -13.78 -2.62 2.68
N ALA A 116 -12.77 -2.19 1.94
CA ALA A 116 -12.25 -2.92 0.79
C ALA A 116 -11.23 -4.01 1.16
N TYR A 117 -10.51 -3.84 2.27
CA TYR A 117 -9.39 -4.70 2.67
C TYR A 117 -9.71 -6.20 2.73
N PRO A 118 -10.84 -6.65 3.32
CA PRO A 118 -11.16 -8.08 3.38
C PRO A 118 -11.28 -8.71 1.99
N THR A 119 -12.01 -8.05 1.10
CA THR A 119 -12.23 -8.54 -0.27
C THR A 119 -10.94 -8.52 -1.08
N VAL A 120 -10.17 -7.42 -1.01
CA VAL A 120 -8.88 -7.33 -1.72
C VAL A 120 -7.94 -8.41 -1.22
N ARG A 121 -7.86 -8.64 0.09
CA ARG A 121 -7.02 -9.69 0.69
C ARG A 121 -7.44 -11.09 0.21
N GLN A 122 -8.73 -11.38 0.10
CA GLN A 122 -9.22 -12.66 -0.43
C GLN A 122 -8.74 -12.87 -1.87
N VAL A 123 -8.92 -11.87 -2.73
CA VAL A 123 -8.53 -11.92 -4.15
C VAL A 123 -7.02 -12.12 -4.31
N ILE A 124 -6.19 -11.32 -3.63
CA ILE A 124 -4.72 -11.41 -3.79
C ILE A 124 -4.14 -12.68 -3.15
N CYS A 125 -4.79 -13.22 -2.13
CA CYS A 125 -4.38 -14.47 -1.50
C CYS A 125 -5.00 -15.71 -2.13
N LEU A 126 -5.73 -15.57 -3.25
CA LEU A 126 -6.43 -16.64 -3.94
C LEU A 126 -7.24 -17.53 -2.98
N LYS A 127 -7.83 -16.90 -1.95
CA LYS A 127 -8.73 -17.58 -1.02
C LYS A 127 -10.13 -17.51 -1.60
N GLU A 128 -10.56 -18.65 -2.15
CA GLU A 128 -11.98 -19.00 -2.33
C GLU A 128 -12.62 -19.33 -0.97
#